data_AF-A0AAU0R4T4-F1
#
_entry.id   AF-A0AAU0R4T4-F1
#
_cell.length_a   1.000
_cell.length_b   1.000
_cell.length_c   1.000
_cell.angle_alpha   90.00
_cell.angle_beta   90.00
_cell.angle_gamma   90.00
#
_symmetry.space_group_name_H-M   'P 1'
#
loop_
_entity.id
_entity.type
_entity.pdbx_description
1 polymer ?
#
loop_
_entity_poly.entity_id
_entity_poly.type
_entity_poly.pdbx_seq_one_letter_code
_entity_poly.pdbx_strand_id
1 'polypeptide(L)'
;MTVHIEENNVGLNKKYRLGHDFLFLANKIFSYKNDSIISMSIQVLFKIIDTNGHEKFFDSEQPKDITVKLKNGKPSCLTNIIGCSFDRENILNFEPKINFAKECSYTLLWEIVGYTKDIYKGYADPIYISEQEFMDIMKKNIDQFDNIDNFPAQSCTHFTCEVK
;
A
#
# COMPACT_ATOMS: atom_id res chain seq x y z
N MET A 1 18.52 25.96 -45.87
CA MET A 1 18.33 24.53 -45.58
C MET A 1 18.90 24.31 -44.20
N THR A 2 18.06 24.39 -43.18
CA THR A 2 18.50 24.34 -41.78
C THR A 2 18.16 22.94 -41.28
N VAL A 3 19.19 22.14 -41.05
CA VAL A 3 19.05 20.82 -40.43
C VAL A 3 18.89 21.07 -38.93
N HIS A 4 17.67 20.89 -38.43
CA HIS A 4 17.45 20.78 -36.98
C HIS A 4 17.95 19.40 -36.55
N ILE A 5 19.04 19.40 -35.80
CA ILE A 5 19.49 18.23 -35.06
C ILE A 5 18.50 18.08 -33.90
N GLU A 6 17.67 17.04 -33.93
CA GLU A 6 16.89 16.62 -32.77
C GLU A 6 17.90 16.23 -31.68
N GLU A 7 17.96 17.06 -30.64
CA GLU A 7 18.61 16.69 -29.38
C GLU A 7 17.84 15.49 -28.83
N ASN A 8 18.42 14.30 -29.01
CA ASN A 8 18.06 13.11 -28.26
C ASN A 8 18.32 13.38 -26.78
N ASN A 9 17.35 14.00 -26.11
CA ASN A 9 17.22 13.96 -24.66
C ASN A 9 16.95 12.50 -24.28
N VAL A 10 18.02 11.74 -24.05
CA VAL A 10 17.96 10.49 -23.29
C VAL A 10 17.68 10.91 -21.84
N GLY A 11 16.44 11.32 -21.58
CA GLY A 11 15.93 11.49 -20.24
C GLY A 11 16.03 10.14 -19.55
N LEU A 12 16.70 10.09 -18.40
CA LEU A 12 16.62 8.96 -17.49
C LEU A 12 15.12 8.66 -17.28
N ASN A 13 14.63 7.59 -17.91
CA ASN A 13 13.25 7.16 -17.71
C ASN A 13 13.13 6.70 -16.27
N LYS A 14 12.65 7.59 -15.41
CA LYS A 14 12.39 7.32 -14.00
C LYS A 14 11.51 6.08 -13.88
N LYS A 15 11.91 5.18 -12.99
CA LYS A 15 11.19 3.93 -12.72
C LYS A 15 10.52 4.05 -11.38
N TYR A 16 9.31 3.54 -11.27
CA TYR A 16 8.51 3.64 -10.06
C TYR A 16 8.02 2.27 -9.60
N ARG A 17 7.96 2.08 -8.28
CA ARG A 17 7.20 1.02 -7.61
C ARG A 17 5.81 1.52 -7.24
N LEU A 18 4.83 0.62 -7.21
CA LEU A 18 3.46 0.92 -6.80
C LEU A 18 3.29 0.59 -5.32
N GLY A 19 2.64 1.49 -4.59
CA GLY A 19 2.25 1.29 -3.21
C GLY A 19 0.77 1.56 -2.98
N HIS A 20 0.24 0.96 -1.91
CA HIS A 20 -1.13 1.13 -1.44
C HIS A 20 -1.14 1.32 0.07
N ASP A 21 -2.17 1.99 0.57
CA ASP A 21 -2.48 1.94 2.00
C ASP A 21 -3.29 0.69 2.38
N PHE A 22 -3.21 0.32 3.65
CA PHE A 22 -4.21 -0.50 4.32
C PHE A 22 -4.71 0.27 5.55
N LEU A 23 -5.98 0.67 5.51
CA LEU A 23 -6.68 1.48 6.49
C LEU A 23 -7.40 0.59 7.50
N PHE A 24 -7.06 0.77 8.77
CA PHE A 24 -7.67 0.14 9.93
C PHE A 24 -8.62 1.14 10.61
N LEU A 25 -9.92 0.90 10.47
CA LEU A 25 -10.94 1.74 11.09
C LEU A 25 -11.12 1.35 12.56
N ALA A 26 -11.18 2.34 13.44
CA ALA A 26 -11.54 2.11 14.83
C ALA A 26 -13.07 2.00 14.96
N ASN A 27 -13.54 1.11 15.84
CA ASN A 27 -14.96 0.95 16.19
C ASN A 27 -15.61 2.28 16.62
N LYS A 28 -14.84 3.14 17.29
CA LYS A 28 -15.22 4.50 17.67
C LYS A 28 -13.97 5.36 17.79
N ILE A 29 -14.15 6.68 17.70
CA ILE A 29 -13.10 7.64 17.99
C ILE A 29 -12.61 7.43 19.44
N PHE A 30 -11.29 7.38 19.62
CA PHE A 30 -10.68 7.19 20.93
C PHE A 30 -9.49 8.15 21.13
N SER A 31 -9.13 8.40 22.38
CA SER A 31 -8.06 9.34 22.72
C SER A 31 -6.72 8.63 22.97
N TYR A 32 -5.64 9.17 22.42
CA TYR A 32 -4.27 8.73 22.69
C TYR A 32 -3.34 9.95 22.71
N LYS A 33 -2.66 10.20 23.84
CA LYS A 33 -1.73 11.34 24.03
C LYS A 33 -2.27 12.70 23.53
N ASN A 34 -3.54 12.98 23.82
CA ASN A 34 -4.32 14.17 23.42
C ASN A 34 -4.83 14.19 21.97
N ASP A 35 -4.55 13.17 21.17
CA ASP A 35 -5.11 13.02 19.84
C ASP A 35 -6.40 12.21 19.88
N SER A 36 -7.43 12.68 19.17
CA SER A 36 -8.64 11.90 18.90
C SER A 36 -8.45 11.10 17.62
N ILE A 37 -8.17 9.81 17.74
CA ILE A 37 -7.88 8.93 16.61
C ILE A 37 -9.18 8.30 16.11
N ILE A 38 -9.39 8.31 14.79
CA ILE A 38 -10.52 7.65 14.12
C ILE A 38 -10.09 6.42 13.31
N SER A 39 -8.87 6.42 12.80
CA SER A 39 -8.31 5.33 12.00
C SER A 39 -6.80 5.38 11.99
N MET A 40 -6.20 4.28 11.52
CA MET A 40 -4.76 4.16 11.34
C MET A 40 -4.48 3.48 10.02
N SER A 41 -3.35 3.80 9.38
CA SER A 41 -2.98 3.17 8.12
C SER A 41 -1.52 2.76 8.09
N ILE A 42 -1.25 1.69 7.36
CA ILE A 42 0.10 1.37 6.89
C ILE A 42 0.18 1.68 5.40
N GLN A 43 1.36 2.10 4.94
CA GLN A 43 1.66 2.26 3.53
C GLN A 43 2.59 1.12 3.10
N VAL A 44 2.16 0.37 2.10
CA VAL A 44 2.84 -0.84 1.63
C VAL A 44 3.33 -0.62 0.21
N LEU A 45 4.62 -0.79 -0.01
CA LEU A 45 5.26 -0.72 -1.32
C LEU A 45 5.50 -2.13 -1.87
N PHE A 46 5.13 -2.36 -3.13
CA PHE A 46 5.20 -3.67 -3.76
C PHE A 46 6.39 -3.81 -4.71
N LYS A 47 6.97 -5.01 -4.74
CA LYS A 47 7.98 -5.45 -5.71
C LYS A 47 7.39 -6.65 -6.46
N ILE A 48 7.28 -6.53 -7.78
CA ILE A 48 6.69 -7.55 -8.66
C ILE A 48 7.82 -8.17 -9.46
N ILE A 49 8.15 -9.43 -9.19
CA ILE A 49 9.27 -10.14 -9.81
C ILE A 49 8.73 -11.11 -10.86
N ASP A 50 9.11 -10.92 -12.13
CA ASP A 50 8.70 -11.77 -13.24
C ASP A 50 9.30 -13.19 -13.16
N THR A 51 8.94 -14.06 -14.10
CA THR A 51 9.44 -15.44 -14.15
C THR A 51 10.95 -15.55 -14.40
N ASN A 52 11.58 -14.48 -14.89
CA ASN A 52 13.01 -14.41 -15.16
C ASN A 52 13.79 -13.80 -13.98
N GLY A 53 13.12 -13.40 -12.90
CA GLY A 53 13.72 -12.74 -11.75
C GLY A 53 13.87 -11.23 -11.91
N HIS A 54 13.29 -10.62 -12.95
CA HIS A 54 13.35 -9.17 -13.15
C HIS A 54 12.20 -8.46 -12.45
N GLU A 55 12.52 -7.34 -11.81
CA GLU A 55 11.50 -6.49 -11.21
C GLU A 55 10.75 -5.67 -12.26
N LYS A 56 9.42 -5.70 -12.19
CA LYS A 56 8.55 -4.84 -13.00
C LYS A 56 8.45 -3.45 -12.35
N PHE A 57 8.72 -2.43 -13.16
CA PHE A 57 8.55 -1.02 -12.79
C PHE A 57 7.50 -0.33 -13.66
N PHE A 58 7.07 0.84 -13.20
CA PHE A 58 6.19 1.75 -13.94
C PHE A 58 6.98 2.97 -14.43
N ASP A 59 6.63 3.50 -15.60
CA ASP A 59 7.34 4.61 -16.25
C ASP A 59 6.75 5.99 -15.92
N SER A 60 5.87 6.06 -14.92
CA SER A 60 5.18 7.29 -14.53
C SER A 60 4.97 7.33 -13.01
N GLU A 61 5.09 8.53 -12.44
CA GLU A 61 4.74 8.83 -11.05
C GLU A 61 3.23 8.66 -10.81
N GLN A 62 2.41 8.89 -11.83
CA GLN A 62 0.96 8.70 -11.79
C GLN A 62 0.54 7.77 -12.93
N PRO A 63 0.83 6.47 -12.81
CA PRO A 63 0.55 5.51 -13.87
C PRO A 63 -0.96 5.43 -14.11
N LYS A 64 -1.37 5.53 -15.37
CA LYS A 64 -2.78 5.37 -15.78
C LYS A 64 -3.33 3.97 -15.48
N ASP A 65 -2.44 2.98 -15.39
CA ASP A 65 -2.77 1.59 -15.09
C ASP A 65 -1.97 1.14 -13.86
N ILE A 66 -2.65 1.09 -12.71
CA ILE A 66 -2.12 0.62 -11.42
C ILE A 66 -2.35 -0.90 -11.24
N THR A 67 -2.58 -1.63 -12.33
CA THR A 67 -2.89 -3.05 -12.27
C THR A 67 -1.74 -3.94 -12.72
N VAL A 68 -1.84 -5.21 -12.32
CA VAL A 68 -1.03 -6.32 -12.80
C VAL A 68 -1.91 -7.31 -13.54
N LYS A 69 -1.34 -8.00 -14.54
CA LYS A 69 -2.07 -9.01 -15.31
C LYS A 69 -2.00 -10.36 -14.59
N LEU A 70 -3.15 -10.99 -14.39
CA LEU A 70 -3.23 -12.39 -13.98
C LEU A 70 -2.92 -13.32 -15.17
N LYS A 71 -2.71 -14.62 -14.90
CA LYS A 71 -2.47 -15.66 -15.92
C LYS A 71 -3.56 -15.75 -16.98
N ASN A 72 -4.80 -15.43 -16.63
CA ASN A 72 -5.93 -15.39 -17.56
C ASN A 72 -5.99 -14.09 -18.41
N GLY A 73 -4.98 -13.22 -18.29
CA GLY A 73 -4.86 -11.95 -19.01
C GLY A 73 -5.66 -10.78 -18.41
N LYS A 74 -6.49 -11.01 -17.38
CA LYS A 74 -7.28 -9.94 -16.75
C LYS A 74 -6.40 -9.02 -15.90
N PRO A 75 -6.61 -7.69 -15.96
CA PRO A 75 -5.99 -6.75 -15.04
C PRO A 75 -6.57 -6.91 -13.63
N SER A 76 -5.73 -6.76 -12.61
CA SER A 76 -6.12 -6.78 -11.20
C SER A 76 -5.26 -5.81 -10.38
N CYS A 77 -5.87 -5.08 -9.45
CA CYS A 77 -5.15 -4.26 -8.47
C CYS A 77 -4.39 -5.15 -7.49
N LEU A 78 -3.25 -4.67 -6.96
CA LEU A 78 -2.46 -5.44 -6.00
C LEU A 78 -3.24 -5.74 -4.70
N THR A 79 -4.12 -4.83 -4.28
CA THR A 79 -4.99 -5.00 -3.10
C THR A 79 -6.11 -6.03 -3.28
N ASN A 80 -6.35 -6.49 -4.51
CA ASN A 80 -7.23 -7.63 -4.81
C ASN A 80 -6.47 -8.97 -4.78
N ILE A 81 -5.15 -8.93 -4.68
CA ILE A 81 -4.27 -10.09 -4.75
C ILE A 81 -3.76 -10.44 -3.35
N ILE A 82 -3.35 -9.42 -2.60
CA ILE A 82 -2.93 -9.54 -1.20
C ILE A 82 -3.79 -8.61 -0.34
N GLY A 83 -4.27 -9.14 0.78
CA GLY A 83 -4.95 -8.39 1.83
C GLY A 83 -4.06 -8.20 3.03
N CYS A 84 -4.39 -7.19 3.84
CA CYS A 84 -3.95 -7.09 5.21
C CYS A 84 -5.20 -7.09 6.09
N SER A 85 -5.18 -7.85 7.18
CA SER A 85 -6.20 -7.87 8.21
C SER A 85 -5.57 -7.47 9.56
N PHE A 86 -6.41 -6.96 10.47
CA PHE A 86 -5.99 -6.80 11.85
C PHE A 86 -5.94 -8.17 12.52
N ASP A 87 -4.95 -8.44 13.36
CA ASP A 87 -4.88 -9.66 14.15
C ASP A 87 -4.53 -9.32 15.60
N ARG A 88 -5.17 -9.96 16.58
CA ARG A 88 -4.94 -9.61 17.99
C ARG A 88 -3.52 -9.92 18.45
N GLU A 89 -2.88 -10.93 17.88
CA GLU A 89 -1.54 -11.37 18.29
C GLU A 89 -0.45 -10.62 17.52
N ASN A 90 -0.58 -10.54 16.20
CA ASN A 90 0.43 -10.02 15.30
C ASN A 90 0.18 -8.55 14.88
N ILE A 91 -0.99 -7.99 15.18
CA ILE A 91 -1.51 -6.68 14.76
C ILE A 91 -1.77 -6.57 13.26
N LEU A 92 -0.84 -7.02 12.43
CA LEU A 92 -0.92 -7.01 10.97
C LEU A 92 -0.78 -8.43 10.46
N ASN A 93 -1.79 -8.93 9.77
CA ASN A 93 -1.76 -10.23 9.10
C ASN A 93 -1.92 -10.05 7.59
N PHE A 94 -0.89 -10.41 6.83
CA PHE A 94 -0.94 -10.35 5.37
C PHE A 94 -1.30 -11.72 4.79
N GLU A 95 -2.32 -11.76 3.95
CA GLU A 95 -2.83 -13.00 3.39
C GLU A 95 -3.23 -12.87 1.92
N PRO A 96 -2.92 -13.89 1.08
CA PRO A 96 -3.42 -13.96 -0.27
C PRO A 96 -4.95 -13.92 -0.35
N LYS A 97 -5.49 -13.06 -1.21
CA LYS A 97 -6.93 -13.07 -1.56
C LYS A 97 -7.24 -14.02 -2.72
N ILE A 98 -6.22 -14.48 -3.42
CA ILE A 98 -6.32 -15.36 -4.59
C ILE A 98 -5.32 -16.52 -4.48
N ASN A 99 -5.51 -17.55 -5.30
CA ASN A 99 -4.55 -18.63 -5.36
C ASN A 99 -3.35 -18.21 -6.25
N PHE A 100 -2.31 -17.63 -5.63
CA PHE A 100 -1.11 -17.14 -6.33
C PHE A 100 -0.53 -18.14 -7.33
N ALA A 101 -0.37 -19.41 -6.95
CA ALA A 101 0.20 -20.43 -7.82
C ALA A 101 -0.64 -20.67 -9.08
N LYS A 102 -1.97 -20.59 -8.97
CA LYS A 102 -2.89 -20.78 -10.09
C LYS A 102 -3.08 -19.51 -10.93
N GLU A 103 -3.04 -18.34 -10.31
CA GLU A 103 -3.51 -17.10 -10.93
C GLU A 103 -2.40 -16.11 -11.29
N CYS A 104 -1.23 -16.20 -10.67
CA CYS A 104 -0.09 -15.31 -10.92
C CYS A 104 1.05 -16.04 -11.63
N SER A 105 1.75 -15.32 -12.51
CA SER A 105 3.00 -15.77 -13.17
C SER A 105 4.21 -14.98 -12.68
N TYR A 106 4.13 -14.39 -11.48
CA TYR A 106 5.15 -13.56 -10.88
C TYR A 106 5.16 -13.80 -9.37
N THR A 107 6.26 -13.40 -8.74
CA THR A 107 6.36 -13.32 -7.28
C THR A 107 6.00 -11.90 -6.85
N LEU A 108 5.14 -11.78 -5.85
CA LEU A 108 4.79 -10.51 -5.23
C LEU A 108 5.49 -10.43 -3.86
N LEU A 109 6.32 -9.41 -3.68
CA LEU A 109 6.93 -9.07 -2.39
C LEU A 109 6.44 -7.68 -1.97
N TRP A 110 6.51 -7.38 -0.68
CA TRP A 110 6.07 -6.09 -0.16
C TRP A 110 6.86 -5.67 1.07
N GLU A 111 6.88 -4.36 1.32
CA GLU A 111 7.49 -3.75 2.50
C GLU A 111 6.59 -2.62 3.02
N ILE A 112 6.46 -2.50 4.34
CA ILE A 112 5.79 -1.35 4.95
C ILE A 112 6.77 -0.18 4.95
N VAL A 113 6.38 0.93 4.33
CA VAL A 113 7.23 2.13 4.17
C VAL A 113 6.74 3.33 4.96
N GLY A 114 5.56 3.24 5.57
CA GLY A 114 4.97 4.35 6.32
C GLY A 114 3.83 3.90 7.20
N TYR A 115 3.59 4.69 8.24
CA TYR A 115 2.51 4.51 9.21
C TYR A 115 1.85 5.86 9.45
N THR A 116 0.52 5.90 9.50
CA THR A 116 -0.23 7.10 9.83
C THR A 116 -1.29 6.82 10.90
N LYS A 117 -1.63 7.85 11.65
CA LYS A 117 -2.88 7.93 12.43
C LYS A 117 -3.70 9.08 11.89
N ASP A 118 -5.01 8.88 11.79
CA ASP A 118 -5.93 9.90 11.35
C ASP A 118 -6.54 10.58 12.58
N ILE A 119 -6.24 11.87 12.74
CA ILE A 119 -6.78 12.66 13.84
C ILE A 119 -8.11 13.26 13.41
N TYR A 120 -9.15 13.05 14.21
CA TYR A 120 -10.46 13.64 14.03
C TYR A 120 -10.49 15.09 14.53
N LYS A 121 -10.64 16.03 13.59
CA LYS A 121 -10.86 17.47 13.85
C LYS A 121 -12.15 17.99 13.19
N GLY A 122 -13.13 17.10 12.95
CA GLY A 122 -14.27 17.32 12.07
C GLY A 122 -14.08 16.77 10.65
N TYR A 123 -12.84 16.43 10.30
CA TYR A 123 -12.42 15.60 9.17
C TYR A 123 -11.27 14.69 9.63
N ALA A 124 -10.93 13.68 8.84
CA ALA A 124 -9.78 12.80 9.07
C ALA A 124 -8.51 13.47 8.52
N ASP A 125 -7.57 13.80 9.40
CA ASP A 125 -6.28 14.43 9.08
C ASP A 125 -5.15 13.41 9.31
N PRO A 126 -4.54 12.84 8.25
CA PRO A 126 -3.51 11.81 8.38
C PRO A 126 -2.18 12.42 8.84
N ILE A 127 -1.63 11.88 9.94
CA ILE A 127 -0.32 12.26 10.47
C ILE A 127 0.60 11.06 10.43
N TYR A 128 1.78 11.23 9.83
CA TYR A 128 2.85 10.24 9.86
C TYR A 128 3.36 10.02 11.27
N ILE A 129 3.48 8.75 11.63
CA ILE A 129 3.99 8.31 12.93
C ILE A 129 5.08 7.24 12.72
N SER A 130 5.84 6.98 13.78
CA SER A 130 6.78 5.85 13.77
C SER A 130 6.04 4.52 13.85
N GLU A 131 6.67 3.45 13.35
CA GLU A 131 6.21 2.07 13.58
C GLU A 131 5.98 1.79 15.07
N GLN A 132 6.90 2.25 15.92
CA GLN A 132 6.80 2.03 17.36
C GLN A 132 5.56 2.69 17.97
N GLU A 133 5.21 3.89 17.53
CA GLU A 133 3.99 4.56 17.95
C GLU A 133 2.75 3.87 17.40
N PHE A 134 2.77 3.47 16.12
CA PHE A 134 1.69 2.71 15.49
C PHE A 134 1.39 1.43 16.30
N MET A 135 2.42 0.62 16.56
CA MET A 135 2.30 -0.64 17.29
C MET A 135 1.83 -0.42 18.73
N ASP A 136 2.27 0.67 19.39
CA ASP A 136 1.80 1.02 20.72
C ASP A 136 0.30 1.36 20.74
N ILE A 137 -0.17 2.15 19.77
CA ILE A 137 -1.59 2.51 19.66
C ILE A 137 -2.43 1.26 19.38
N MET A 138 -2.05 0.46 18.38
CA MET A 138 -2.80 -0.75 18.00
C MET A 138 -2.90 -1.74 19.17
N LYS A 139 -1.78 -2.02 19.87
CA LYS A 139 -1.74 -2.98 20.98
C LYS A 139 -2.48 -2.50 22.23
N LYS A 140 -2.44 -1.20 22.55
CA LYS A 140 -3.16 -0.67 23.71
C LYS A 140 -4.65 -0.51 23.46
N ASN A 141 -5.08 -0.53 22.21
CA ASN A 141 -6.46 -0.28 21.80
C ASN A 141 -7.01 -1.41 20.92
N ILE A 142 -6.60 -2.66 21.17
CA ILE A 142 -6.97 -3.83 20.34
C ILE A 142 -8.48 -3.89 20.09
N ASP A 143 -9.31 -3.69 21.12
CA ASP A 143 -10.77 -3.78 20.98
C ASP A 143 -11.39 -2.65 20.13
N GLN A 144 -10.62 -1.61 19.79
CA GLN A 144 -11.02 -0.63 18.79
C GLN A 144 -10.83 -1.16 17.36
N PHE A 145 -9.80 -1.97 17.12
CA PHE A 145 -9.43 -2.44 15.78
C PHE A 145 -9.85 -3.87 15.47
N ASP A 146 -10.20 -4.66 16.49
CA ASP A 146 -10.78 -5.99 16.33
C ASP A 146 -12.26 -5.88 15.94
N ASN A 147 -12.52 -5.58 14.67
CA ASN A 147 -13.84 -5.35 14.13
C ASN A 147 -13.92 -5.74 12.64
N ILE A 148 -15.15 -5.95 12.15
CA ILE A 148 -15.41 -6.49 10.82
C ILE A 148 -14.82 -5.66 9.67
N ASP A 149 -14.66 -4.35 9.85
CA ASP A 149 -14.11 -3.46 8.82
C ASP A 149 -12.61 -3.69 8.58
N ASN A 150 -11.93 -4.40 9.50
CA ASN A 150 -10.51 -4.71 9.45
C ASN A 150 -10.20 -6.17 9.05
N PHE A 151 -11.21 -6.93 8.57
CA PHE A 151 -11.09 -8.31 8.08
C PHE A 151 -11.68 -8.50 6.67
N PRO A 152 -10.98 -8.04 5.60
CA PRO A 152 -9.68 -7.38 5.60
C PRO A 152 -9.81 -5.85 5.71
N ALA A 153 -8.69 -5.20 6.05
CA ALA A 153 -8.55 -3.76 5.99
C ALA A 153 -8.80 -3.22 4.58
N GLN A 154 -9.34 -2.01 4.52
CA GLN A 154 -9.66 -1.33 3.27
C GLN A 154 -8.41 -0.66 2.68
N SER A 155 -8.41 -0.38 1.38
CA SER A 155 -7.41 0.50 0.76
C SER A 155 -8.14 1.65 0.09
N CYS A 156 -7.72 2.86 0.40
CA CYS A 156 -8.34 4.11 -0.04
C CYS A 156 -7.43 4.92 -0.94
N THR A 157 -6.12 4.63 -0.95
CA THR A 157 -5.13 5.37 -1.70
C THR A 157 -4.11 4.46 -2.37
N HIS A 158 -3.50 4.99 -3.42
CA HIS A 158 -2.30 4.42 -4.03
C HIS A 158 -1.26 5.53 -4.18
N PHE A 159 0.00 5.13 -4.23
CA PHE A 159 1.12 6.04 -4.43
C PHE A 159 2.21 5.35 -5.23
N THR A 160 3.18 6.12 -5.70
CA THR A 160 4.38 5.58 -6.33
C THR A 160 5.64 6.02 -5.60
N CYS A 161 6.69 5.22 -5.74
CA CYS A 161 8.01 5.54 -5.19
C CYS A 161 9.05 5.41 -6.30
N GLU A 162 9.79 6.49 -6.58
CA GLU A 162 10.88 6.50 -7.57
C GLU A 162 12.02 5.56 -7.11
N VAL A 163 12.43 4.68 -8.00
CA VAL A 163 13.55 3.76 -7.83
C VAL A 163 14.82 4.48 -8.24
N LYS A 164 15.76 4.60 -7.30
CA LYS A 164 17.07 5.23 -7.51
C LYS A 164 18.07 4.29 -8.15
#